data_AF-A0A4R0QUK1-F1
#
_entry.id   AF-A0A4R0QUK1-F1
#
_cell.length_a   1.000
_cell.length_b   1.000
_cell.length_c   1.000
_cell.angle_alpha   90.00
_cell.angle_beta   90.00
_cell.angle_gamma   90.00
#
_symmetry.space_group_name_H-M   'P 1'
#
loop_
_entity.id
_entity.type
_entity.pdbx_description
1 polymer ?
#
loop_
_entity_poly.entity_id
_entity_poly.type
_entity_poly.pdbx_seq_one_letter_code
_entity_poly.pdbx_strand_id
1 'polypeptide(L)'
;MNASALSVMEEALRAPVMDAVIAVTERYQYLEENRGARVYTAYREVDHVLQVGFSLDFNSQLRADLEGRGFTVLAEREGTQREHRLLLLTLGEIGFCSAYSKDYFTASRGLIRHLRNLGWPLGSLSSLLRSPRCDKDSPAI
;
A
#
# COMPACT_ATOMS: atom_id res chain seq x y z
N MET A 1 -6.45 -38.49 -19.09
CA MET A 1 -6.81 -37.06 -19.20
C MET A 1 -7.01 -36.76 -20.67
N ASN A 2 -8.18 -36.25 -21.08
CA ASN A 2 -8.52 -36.05 -22.50
C ASN A 2 -7.82 -34.81 -23.06
N ALA A 3 -7.26 -34.90 -24.27
CA ALA A 3 -6.56 -33.79 -24.94
C ALA A 3 -7.45 -32.54 -25.11
N SER A 4 -8.76 -32.71 -25.23
CA SER A 4 -9.74 -31.61 -25.31
C SER A 4 -9.93 -30.85 -24.00
N ALA A 5 -9.74 -31.50 -22.84
CA ALA A 5 -9.82 -30.83 -21.55
C ALA A 5 -8.60 -29.95 -21.31
N LEU A 6 -7.42 -30.39 -21.78
CA LEU A 6 -6.18 -29.61 -21.73
C LEU A 6 -6.28 -28.34 -22.58
N SER A 7 -6.80 -28.41 -23.81
CA SER A 7 -6.92 -27.22 -24.67
C SER A 7 -7.90 -26.18 -24.12
N VAL A 8 -9.00 -26.62 -23.49
CA VAL A 8 -9.96 -25.71 -22.83
C VAL A 8 -9.33 -25.05 -21.60
N MET A 9 -8.55 -25.80 -20.82
CA MET A 9 -7.82 -25.24 -19.68
C MET A 9 -6.75 -24.24 -20.14
N GLU A 10 -5.98 -24.55 -21.18
CA GLU A 10 -4.97 -23.64 -21.74
C GLU A 10 -5.60 -22.34 -22.23
N GLU A 11 -6.71 -22.41 -22.96
CA GLU A 11 -7.41 -21.22 -23.45
C GLU A 11 -8.01 -20.40 -22.29
N ALA A 12 -8.59 -21.06 -21.29
CA ALA A 12 -9.13 -20.39 -20.10
C ALA A 12 -8.05 -19.72 -19.25
N LEU A 13 -6.82 -20.27 -19.23
CA LEU A 13 -5.67 -19.66 -18.54
C LEU A 13 -5.05 -18.52 -19.36
N ARG A 14 -5.20 -18.53 -20.68
CA ARG A 14 -4.59 -17.54 -21.57
C ARG A 14 -5.10 -16.12 -21.30
N ALA A 15 -6.40 -15.94 -21.13
CA ALA A 15 -7.00 -14.63 -20.84
C ALA A 15 -6.47 -13.99 -19.53
N PRO A 16 -6.55 -14.65 -18.35
CA PRO A 16 -6.03 -14.07 -17.10
C PRO A 16 -4.50 -13.88 -17.10
N VAL A 17 -3.75 -14.72 -17.83
CA VAL A 17 -2.30 -14.52 -17.99
C VAL A 17 -2.01 -13.28 -18.83
N MET A 18 -2.76 -13.04 -19.91
CA MET A 18 -2.61 -11.84 -20.72
C MET A 18 -2.94 -10.57 -19.93
N ASP A 19 -4.03 -10.56 -19.15
CA ASP A 19 -4.38 -9.42 -18.30
C ASP A 19 -3.30 -9.09 -17.27
N ALA A 20 -2.70 -10.14 -16.67
CA ALA A 20 -1.58 -9.96 -15.75
C ALA A 20 -0.34 -9.38 -16.45
N VAL A 21 0.00 -9.87 -17.65
CA VAL A 21 1.12 -9.35 -18.44
C VAL A 21 0.86 -7.89 -18.84
N ILE A 22 -0.34 -7.57 -19.32
CA ILE A 22 -0.76 -6.20 -19.68
C ILE A 22 -0.58 -5.29 -18.47
N ALA A 23 -1.16 -5.65 -17.31
CA ALA A 23 -1.05 -4.85 -16.09
C ALA A 23 0.39 -4.61 -15.65
N VAL A 24 1.27 -5.61 -15.80
CA VAL A 24 2.71 -5.47 -15.51
C VAL A 24 3.38 -4.52 -16.50
N THR A 25 3.12 -4.69 -17.80
CA THR A 25 3.72 -3.82 -18.84
C THR A 25 3.26 -2.38 -18.75
N GLU A 26 1.95 -2.13 -18.54
CA GLU A 26 1.39 -0.80 -18.33
C GLU A 26 1.98 -0.12 -17.10
N ARG A 27 2.18 -0.89 -16.02
CA ARG A 27 2.85 -0.38 -14.82
C ARG A 27 4.27 0.11 -15.12
N TYR A 28 5.05 -0.66 -15.88
CA TYR A 28 6.42 -0.27 -16.23
C TYR A 28 6.43 0.97 -17.13
N GLN A 29 5.62 0.99 -18.19
CA GLN A 29 5.49 2.15 -19.08
C GLN A 29 5.08 3.41 -18.31
N TYR A 30 4.09 3.31 -17.43
CA TYR A 30 3.67 4.42 -16.59
C TYR A 30 4.81 4.98 -15.72
N LEU A 31 5.61 4.11 -15.10
CA LEU A 31 6.72 4.54 -14.24
C LEU A 31 7.91 5.09 -15.03
N GLU A 32 8.12 4.63 -16.27
CA GLU A 32 9.12 5.21 -17.17
C GLU A 32 8.78 6.66 -17.53
N GLU A 33 7.49 6.93 -17.79
CA GLU A 33 6.96 8.27 -18.06
C GLU A 33 6.89 9.13 -16.79
N ASN A 34 6.62 8.53 -15.63
CA ASN A 34 6.40 9.20 -14.35
C ASN A 34 7.46 8.80 -13.32
N ARG A 35 8.74 9.12 -13.58
CA ARG A 35 9.87 8.70 -12.72
C ARG A 35 9.81 9.23 -11.29
N GLY A 36 9.11 10.34 -11.06
CA GLY A 36 8.87 10.93 -9.74
C GLY A 36 7.74 10.24 -8.95
N ALA A 37 6.98 9.35 -9.59
CA ALA A 37 5.82 8.73 -8.97
C ALA A 37 6.27 7.77 -7.86
N ARG A 38 5.71 7.98 -6.67
CA ARG A 38 6.01 7.18 -5.48
C ARG A 38 4.74 6.85 -4.73
N VAL A 39 4.72 5.64 -4.21
CA VAL A 39 3.89 5.29 -3.05
C VAL A 39 4.75 5.38 -1.79
N TYR A 40 4.16 5.82 -0.69
CA TYR A 40 4.91 6.06 0.54
C TYR A 40 4.09 5.74 1.79
N THR A 41 4.80 5.54 2.89
CA THR A 41 4.24 5.49 4.24
C THR A 41 4.86 6.57 5.08
N ALA A 42 4.02 7.41 5.68
CA ALA A 42 4.42 8.39 6.68
C ALA A 42 3.74 8.08 8.01
N TYR A 43 4.40 8.39 9.11
CA TYR A 43 3.93 8.09 10.46
C TYR A 43 4.01 9.32 11.35
N ARG A 44 2.96 9.55 12.11
CA ARG A 44 2.90 10.58 13.15
C ARG A 44 2.84 9.91 14.51
N GLU A 45 3.82 10.22 15.35
CA GLU A 45 3.97 9.57 16.65
C GLU A 45 2.94 10.06 17.68
N VAL A 46 2.56 11.34 17.63
CA VAL A 46 1.66 11.99 18.61
C VAL A 46 0.34 11.26 18.80
N ASP A 47 -0.25 10.77 17.71
CA ASP A 47 -1.55 10.08 17.71
C ASP A 47 -1.48 8.70 17.06
N HIS A 48 -0.28 8.18 16.86
CA HIS A 48 -0.04 6.87 16.24
C HIS A 48 -0.75 6.70 14.89
N VAL A 49 -0.74 7.73 14.04
CA VAL A 49 -1.40 7.70 12.72
C VAL A 49 -0.41 7.37 11.63
N LEU A 50 -0.81 6.46 10.74
CA LEU A 50 -0.13 6.16 9.49
C LEU A 50 -0.85 6.82 8.33
N GLN A 51 -0.11 7.49 7.47
CA GLN A 51 -0.56 7.89 6.16
C GLN A 51 0.03 6.94 5.12
N VAL A 52 -0.83 6.31 4.32
CA VAL A 52 -0.44 5.55 3.13
C VAL A 52 -0.80 6.37 1.89
N GLY A 53 0.22 6.89 1.23
CA GLY A 53 0.04 7.93 0.21
C GLY A 53 0.60 7.55 -1.15
N PHE A 54 0.17 8.33 -2.14
CA PHE A 54 0.73 8.37 -3.48
C PHE A 54 1.05 9.83 -3.85
N SER A 55 2.16 10.04 -4.55
CA SER A 55 2.47 11.31 -5.21
C SER A 55 2.99 11.04 -6.61
N LEU A 56 2.61 11.88 -7.57
CA LEU A 56 3.18 11.90 -8.92
C LEU A 56 4.62 12.43 -8.94
N ASP A 57 4.93 13.36 -8.03
CA ASP A 57 6.26 13.91 -7.83
C ASP A 57 6.56 13.94 -6.34
N PHE A 58 7.31 12.94 -5.87
CA PHE A 58 7.72 12.87 -4.47
C PHE A 58 8.99 13.69 -4.25
N ASN A 59 8.81 14.98 -4.02
CA ASN A 59 9.89 15.95 -3.89
C ASN A 59 10.10 16.43 -2.44
N SER A 60 11.09 17.30 -2.24
CA SER A 60 11.43 17.85 -0.92
C SER A 60 10.34 18.73 -0.31
N GLN A 61 9.52 19.39 -1.12
CA GLN A 61 8.42 20.23 -0.64
C GLN A 61 7.34 19.36 0.01
N LEU A 62 6.93 18.27 -0.65
CA LEU A 62 5.98 17.32 -0.07
C LEU A 62 6.51 16.72 1.25
N ARG A 63 7.81 16.41 1.32
CA ARG A 63 8.44 15.94 2.57
C ARG A 63 8.37 17.00 3.67
N ALA A 64 8.72 18.24 3.36
CA ALA A 64 8.63 19.35 4.31
C ALA A 64 7.18 19.59 4.78
N ASP A 65 6.20 19.45 3.90
CA ASP A 65 4.77 19.56 4.24
C ASP A 65 4.30 18.42 5.15
N LEU A 66 4.84 17.21 4.98
CA LEU A 66 4.58 16.09 5.88
C LEU A 66 5.22 16.34 7.25
N GLU A 67 6.48 16.74 7.27
CA GLU A 67 7.23 17.05 8.50
C GLU A 67 6.59 18.19 9.28
N GLY A 68 6.15 19.26 8.59
CA GLY A 68 5.43 20.38 9.20
C GLY A 68 4.09 19.99 9.83
N ARG A 69 3.50 18.88 9.39
CA ARG A 69 2.29 18.28 9.99
C ARG A 69 2.60 17.21 11.06
N GLY A 70 3.87 17.03 11.40
CA GLY A 70 4.36 16.05 12.38
C GLY A 70 4.50 14.63 11.84
N PHE A 71 4.43 14.44 10.52
CA PHE A 71 4.64 13.14 9.89
C PHE A 71 6.11 12.94 9.55
N THR A 72 6.65 11.77 9.90
CA THR A 72 7.96 11.30 9.43
C THR A 72 7.74 10.28 8.31
N VAL A 73 8.36 10.50 7.15
CA VAL A 73 8.35 9.52 6.05
C VAL A 73 9.18 8.32 6.45
N LEU A 74 8.57 7.13 6.51
CA LEU A 74 9.23 5.90 6.95
C LEU A 74 9.81 5.10 5.78
N ALA A 75 9.11 5.10 4.65
CA ALA A 75 9.57 4.48 3.41
C ALA A 75 8.78 4.99 2.22
N GLU A 76 9.41 4.89 1.06
CA GLU A 76 8.85 5.18 -0.24
C GLU A 76 9.37 4.16 -1.27
N ARG A 77 8.61 3.94 -2.35
CA ARG A 77 9.08 3.23 -3.54
C ARG A 77 8.36 3.73 -4.78
N GLU A 78 8.91 3.43 -5.95
CA GLU A 78 8.18 3.56 -7.21
C GLU A 78 6.85 2.82 -7.14
N GLY A 79 5.79 3.52 -7.52
CA GLY A 79 4.44 2.98 -7.50
C GLY A 79 3.47 3.89 -8.21
N THR A 80 2.29 3.35 -8.50
CA THR A 80 1.26 4.02 -9.31
C THR A 80 0.07 4.40 -8.46
N GLN A 81 -0.74 5.34 -8.95
CA GLN A 81 -2.01 5.67 -8.30
C GLN A 81 -2.95 4.46 -8.22
N ARG A 82 -2.86 3.53 -9.18
CA ARG A 82 -3.63 2.28 -9.17
C ARG A 82 -3.24 1.39 -7.99
N GLU A 83 -1.95 1.25 -7.71
CA GLU A 83 -1.47 0.49 -6.53
C GLU A 83 -2.00 1.08 -5.22
N HIS A 84 -1.94 2.40 -5.08
CA HIS A 84 -2.49 3.10 -3.91
C HIS A 84 -4.01 2.89 -3.77
N ARG A 85 -4.77 3.09 -4.86
CA ARG A 85 -6.21 2.87 -4.86
C ARG A 85 -6.57 1.43 -4.50
N LEU A 86 -5.88 0.44 -5.07
CA LEU A 86 -6.09 -0.98 -4.76
C LEU A 86 -5.82 -1.26 -3.29
N LEU A 87 -4.74 -0.72 -2.72
CA LEU A 87 -4.45 -0.86 -1.30
C LEU A 87 -5.63 -0.36 -0.45
N LEU A 88 -6.13 0.85 -0.70
CA LEU A 88 -7.21 1.44 0.10
C LEU A 88 -8.50 0.61 0.02
N LEU A 89 -8.83 0.09 -1.17
CA LEU A 89 -9.97 -0.80 -1.35
C LEU A 89 -9.80 -2.09 -0.54
N THR A 90 -8.65 -2.75 -0.67
CA THR A 90 -8.35 -3.98 0.06
C THR A 90 -8.36 -3.76 1.57
N LEU A 91 -7.81 -2.65 2.07
CA LEU A 91 -7.87 -2.32 3.50
C LEU A 91 -9.30 -2.10 3.99
N GLY A 92 -10.13 -1.41 3.19
CA GLY A 92 -11.54 -1.23 3.48
C GLY A 92 -12.32 -2.54 3.51
N GLU A 93 -12.06 -3.44 2.56
CA GLU A 93 -12.68 -4.78 2.50
C GLU A 93 -12.29 -5.67 3.69
N ILE A 94 -11.06 -5.52 4.21
CA ILE A 94 -10.57 -6.26 5.39
C ILE A 94 -11.07 -5.60 6.71
N GLY A 95 -11.71 -4.44 6.64
CA GLY A 95 -12.33 -3.77 7.80
C GLY A 95 -11.44 -2.73 8.50
N PHE A 96 -10.37 -2.25 7.85
CA PHE A 96 -9.63 -1.10 8.36
C PHE A 96 -10.33 0.21 8.03
N CYS A 97 -10.78 0.93 9.04
CA CYS A 97 -11.40 2.25 8.90
C CYS A 97 -10.34 3.35 8.83
N SER A 98 -10.58 4.35 7.97
CA SER A 98 -9.75 5.55 7.94
C SER A 98 -10.01 6.42 9.17
N ALA A 99 -8.95 6.91 9.83
CA ALA A 99 -9.03 7.68 11.08
C ALA A 99 -9.50 9.13 10.87
N TYR A 100 -9.05 9.80 9.80
CA TYR A 100 -9.33 11.21 9.53
C TYR A 100 -9.82 11.45 8.11
N SER A 101 -9.09 10.90 7.15
CA SER A 101 -9.47 10.87 5.74
C SER A 101 -8.95 9.58 5.13
N LYS A 102 -9.36 9.32 3.88
CA LYS A 102 -9.23 8.03 3.18
C LYS A 102 -7.84 7.38 3.26
N ASP A 103 -6.78 8.17 3.43
CA ASP A 103 -5.39 7.71 3.40
C ASP A 103 -4.74 7.55 4.78
N TYR A 104 -5.46 7.90 5.86
CA TYR A 104 -4.95 7.89 7.22
C TYR A 104 -5.56 6.75 8.03
N PHE A 105 -4.73 5.99 8.73
CA PHE A 105 -5.11 4.82 9.49
C PHE A 105 -4.43 4.83 10.86
N THR A 106 -5.12 4.34 11.89
CA THR A 106 -4.49 4.12 13.19
C THR A 106 -3.46 2.99 13.09
N ALA A 107 -2.24 3.24 13.54
CA ALA A 107 -1.16 2.27 13.53
C ALA A 107 -1.50 1.09 14.46
N SER A 108 -1.72 -0.08 13.87
CA SER A 108 -1.94 -1.32 14.61
C SER A 108 -1.06 -2.43 14.06
N ARG A 109 -0.70 -3.39 14.93
CA ARG A 109 0.08 -4.58 14.51
C ARG A 109 -0.60 -5.36 13.38
N GLY A 110 -1.94 -5.41 13.39
CA GLY A 110 -2.75 -6.01 12.34
C GLY A 110 -2.55 -5.30 11.01
N LEU A 111 -2.77 -3.98 10.98
CA LEU A 111 -2.60 -3.16 9.77
C LEU A 111 -1.21 -3.35 9.15
N ILE A 112 -0.16 -3.28 9.96
CA ILE A 112 1.22 -3.41 9.47
C ILE A 112 1.51 -4.79 8.91
N ARG A 113 0.92 -5.85 9.50
CA ARG A 113 1.03 -7.21 8.94
C ARG A 113 0.37 -7.26 7.57
N HIS A 114 -0.83 -6.70 7.41
CA HIS A 114 -1.50 -6.65 6.11
C HIS A 114 -0.72 -5.82 5.09
N LEU A 115 -0.24 -4.64 5.45
CA LEU A 115 0.58 -3.80 4.57
C LEU A 115 1.86 -4.52 4.13
N ARG A 116 2.50 -5.29 5.02
CA ARG A 116 3.68 -6.11 4.68
C ARG A 116 3.32 -7.20 3.67
N ASN A 117 2.23 -7.92 3.91
CA ASN A 117 1.76 -8.99 3.03
C ASN A 117 1.38 -8.47 1.64
N LEU A 118 0.89 -7.22 1.56
CA LEU A 118 0.54 -6.54 0.31
C LEU A 118 1.76 -5.89 -0.38
N GLY A 119 2.97 -6.03 0.15
CA GLY A 119 4.18 -5.46 -0.45
C GLY A 119 4.23 -3.92 -0.40
N TRP A 120 3.54 -3.30 0.56
CA TRP A 120 3.56 -1.86 0.74
C TRP A 120 4.87 -1.40 1.42
N PRO A 121 5.46 -0.24 1.03
CA PRO A 121 6.69 0.25 1.65
C PRO A 121 6.47 0.66 3.12
N LEU A 122 6.98 -0.12 4.06
CA LEU A 122 6.83 0.14 5.50
C LEU A 122 8.11 0.66 6.18
N GLY A 123 9.28 0.44 5.59
CA GLY A 123 10.56 0.82 6.21
C GLY A 123 10.70 0.28 7.65
N SER A 124 11.16 1.14 8.56
CA SER A 124 11.47 0.78 9.96
C SER A 124 10.24 0.74 10.89
N LEU A 125 9.02 0.80 10.36
CA LEU A 125 7.79 0.79 11.16
C LEU A 125 7.65 -0.49 12.01
N SER A 126 8.18 -1.61 11.49
CA SER A 126 8.22 -2.90 12.19
C SER A 126 9.07 -2.90 13.47
N SER A 127 10.04 -1.99 13.59
CA SER A 127 10.80 -1.76 14.83
C SER A 127 10.10 -0.81 15.78
N LEU A 128 9.39 0.21 15.28
CA LEU A 128 8.73 1.22 16.10
C LEU A 128 7.57 0.64 16.93
N LEU A 129 6.82 -0.31 16.36
CA LEU A 129 5.71 -0.98 17.07
C LEU A 129 6.12 -2.08 18.07
N ARG A 130 7.41 -2.41 18.17
CA ARG A 130 7.90 -3.27 19.26
C ARG A 130 7.98 -2.53 20.59
N SER A 131 7.79 -1.21 20.59
CA SER A 131 7.56 -0.44 21.82
C SER A 131 6.19 -0.82 22.42
N PRO A 132 6.09 -1.14 23.71
CA PRO A 132 4.91 -1.76 24.35
C PRO A 132 3.68 -0.83 24.49
N ARG A 133 3.65 0.30 23.77
CA ARG A 133 2.58 1.31 23.88
C ARG A 133 1.38 1.05 22.94
N CYS A 134 1.48 0.10 22.01
CA CYS A 134 0.47 -0.22 20.99
C CYS A 134 -0.28 -1.53 21.31
N ASP A 135 -0.73 -1.69 22.55
CA ASP A 135 -1.62 -2.78 23.00
C ASP A 135 -2.81 -2.19 23.77
N LYS A 136 -3.53 -1.26 23.14
CA LYS A 136 -4.90 -0.91 23.53
C LYS A 136 -5.66 -0.64 22.24
N ASP A 137 -6.34 -1.66 21.75
CA ASP A 137 -7.61 -1.60 21.01
C ASP A 137 -7.87 -2.99 20.43
N SER A 138 -8.38 -3.87 21.29
CA SER A 138 -9.24 -4.97 20.86
C SER A 138 -10.66 -4.43 20.85
N PRO A 139 -11.47 -4.64 19.79
CA PRO A 139 -12.89 -4.40 19.90
C PRO A 139 -13.46 -5.39 20.92
N ALA A 140 -14.14 -4.86 21.94
CA ALA A 140 -15.00 -5.68 22.78
C ALA A 140 -16.19 -6.13 21.93
N ILE A 141 -16.35 -7.45 21.85
CA ILE A 141 -17.52 -8.28 21.50
C ILE A 141 -18.63 -7.58 20.71
#